data_AF-A0A6P7FKW6-F1
#
_entry.id   AF-A0A6P7FKW6-F1
#
_cell.length_a   1.000
_cell.length_b   1.000
_cell.length_c   1.000
_cell.angle_alpha   90.00
_cell.angle_beta   90.00
_cell.angle_gamma   90.00
#
_symmetry.space_group_name_H-M   'P 1'
#
loop_
_entity.id
_entity.type
_entity.pdbx_description
1 polymer ?
#
loop_
_entity_poly.entity_id
_entity_poly.type
_entity_poly.pdbx_seq_one_letter_code
_entity_poly.pdbx_strand_id
1 'polypeptide(L)'
;MSSQHKQKITDLLDKELRKELENRDMDTTGKKADLVERLKNALQEEGQHPETYLFEDKHAAVISSISKVSGEVTQVSTDITSLENKVSADITSLEHKVFSEILKVLGDISSLESKMTNEISASISKVTSDFDDKISSLKSTL
;
A
#
# COMPACT_ATOMS: atom_id res chain seq x y z
N MET A 1 15.16 20.76 8.77
CA MET A 1 15.42 22.19 9.03
C MET A 1 14.09 22.83 9.45
N SER A 2 13.86 23.02 10.75
CA SER A 2 12.66 23.70 11.24
C SER A 2 12.89 25.20 11.04
N SER A 3 12.36 25.76 9.97
CA SER A 3 12.22 27.21 9.86
C SER A 3 11.15 27.60 10.86
N GLN A 4 11.57 28.13 12.02
CA GLN A 4 10.62 28.69 12.98
C GLN A 4 9.95 29.89 12.30
N HIS A 5 8.71 29.68 11.88
CA HIS A 5 7.92 30.72 11.25
C HIS A 5 7.55 31.72 12.34
N LYS A 6 8.37 32.77 12.44
CA LYS A 6 8.36 33.74 13.52
C LYS A 6 8.05 35.11 12.94
N GLN A 7 7.10 35.81 13.56
CA GLN A 7 6.65 37.13 13.10
C GLN A 7 6.85 38.17 14.19
N LYS A 8 7.19 39.40 13.79
CA LYS A 8 7.23 40.54 14.71
C LYS A 8 5.83 41.10 14.91
N ILE A 9 5.64 41.86 15.99
CA ILE A 9 4.36 42.49 16.32
C ILE A 9 3.80 43.38 15.21
N THR A 10 4.68 43.98 14.40
CA THR A 10 4.31 44.84 13.26
C THR A 10 3.71 44.07 12.10
N ASP A 11 4.10 42.80 11.96
CA ASP A 11 3.77 41.94 10.83
C ASP A 11 2.48 41.15 11.09
N LEU A 12 2.04 41.10 12.36
CA LEU A 12 0.79 40.46 12.76
C LEU A 12 -0.43 41.13 12.13
N LEU A 13 -1.38 40.31 11.68
CA LEU A 13 -2.69 40.73 11.23
C LEU A 13 -3.58 41.12 12.42
N ASP A 14 -4.62 41.93 12.19
CA ASP A 14 -5.54 42.39 13.23
C ASP A 14 -6.17 41.23 14.02
N LYS A 15 -6.54 40.14 13.31
CA LYS A 15 -7.02 38.89 13.93
C LYS A 15 -5.99 38.23 14.87
N GLU A 16 -4.71 38.30 14.54
CA GLU A 16 -3.62 37.69 15.31
C GLU A 16 -3.30 38.55 16.53
N LEU A 17 -3.29 39.87 16.37
CA LEU A 17 -3.16 40.82 17.49
C LEU A 17 -4.30 40.65 18.50
N ARG A 18 -5.56 40.60 18.04
CA ARG A 18 -6.72 40.37 18.91
C ARG A 18 -6.61 39.04 19.64
N LYS A 19 -6.21 37.97 18.94
CA LYS A 19 -6.03 36.64 19.53
C LYS A 19 -4.92 36.61 20.58
N GLU A 20 -3.77 37.25 20.32
CA GLU A 20 -2.68 37.31 21.30
C GLU A 20 -3.03 38.14 22.54
N LEU A 21 -3.84 39.18 22.38
CA LEU A 21 -4.43 39.94 23.50
C LEU A 21 -5.49 39.12 24.26
N GLU A 22 -6.36 38.40 23.54
CA GLU A 22 -7.38 37.52 24.13
C GLU A 22 -6.74 36.37 24.93
N ASN A 23 -5.67 35.76 24.43
CA ASN A 23 -4.91 34.73 25.15
C ASN A 23 -4.29 35.24 26.47
N ARG A 24 -4.19 36.56 26.62
CA ARG A 24 -3.70 37.26 27.81
C ARG A 24 -4.83 37.89 28.64
N ASP A 25 -6.07 37.55 28.31
CA ASP A 25 -7.27 38.12 28.94
C ASP A 25 -7.33 39.66 28.87
N MET A 26 -6.81 40.24 27.78
CA MET A 26 -6.76 41.70 27.56
C MET A 26 -7.86 42.19 26.62
N ASP A 27 -8.19 43.48 26.72
CA ASP A 27 -9.14 44.13 25.81
C ASP A 27 -8.67 44.07 24.35
N THR A 28 -9.55 43.57 23.48
CA THR A 28 -9.31 43.45 22.03
C THR A 28 -9.96 44.56 21.23
N THR A 29 -10.64 45.53 21.84
CA THR A 29 -11.27 46.63 21.11
C THR A 29 -10.25 47.70 20.66
N GLY A 30 -10.62 48.46 19.61
CA GLY A 30 -9.80 49.53 19.04
C GLY A 30 -9.31 49.25 17.62
N LYS A 31 -8.51 50.18 17.09
CA LYS A 31 -7.82 50.08 15.79
C LYS A 31 -6.52 49.29 15.96
N LYS A 32 -5.96 48.78 14.85
CA LYS A 32 -4.70 48.01 14.85
C LYS A 32 -3.56 48.66 15.64
N ALA A 33 -3.39 49.99 15.57
CA ALA A 33 -2.36 50.70 16.33
C ALA A 33 -2.55 50.56 17.85
N ASP A 34 -3.78 50.71 18.33
CA ASP A 34 -4.15 50.57 19.74
C ASP A 34 -3.85 49.14 20.24
N LEU A 35 -4.18 48.14 19.41
CA LEU A 35 -3.89 46.73 19.72
C LEU A 35 -2.39 46.45 19.78
N VAL A 36 -1.61 46.99 18.83
CA VAL A 36 -0.16 46.84 18.82
C VAL A 36 0.44 47.47 20.07
N GLU A 37 0.06 48.70 20.41
CA GLU A 37 0.57 49.40 21.60
C GLU A 37 0.24 48.63 22.89
N ARG A 38 -1.00 48.18 23.04
CA ARG A 38 -1.43 47.39 24.19
C ARG A 38 -0.64 46.09 24.33
N LEU A 39 -0.40 45.40 23.22
CA LEU A 39 0.39 44.17 23.19
C LEU A 39 1.88 44.44 23.44
N LYS A 40 2.43 45.59 23.02
CA LYS A 40 3.81 45.99 23.39
C LYS A 40 3.95 46.19 24.90
N ASN A 41 2.99 46.88 25.52
CA ASN A 41 3.01 47.13 26.96
C ASN A 41 2.92 45.80 27.75
N ALA A 42 2.02 44.92 27.34
CA ALA A 42 1.88 43.58 27.94
C ALA A 42 3.19 42.78 27.86
N LEU A 43 3.85 42.78 26.69
CA LEU A 43 5.16 42.15 26.54
C LEU A 43 6.21 42.74 27.48
N GLN A 44 6.24 44.07 27.66
CA GLN A 44 7.18 44.71 28.59
C GLN A 44 6.89 44.33 30.05
N GLU A 45 5.62 44.24 30.45
CA GLU A 45 5.20 43.78 31.78
C GLU A 45 5.59 42.31 32.02
N GLU A 46 5.54 41.48 30.97
CA GLU A 46 6.04 40.10 30.97
C GLU A 46 7.59 40.01 30.98
N GLY A 47 8.31 41.13 30.93
CA GLY A 47 9.77 41.19 30.86
C GLY A 47 10.36 40.88 29.48
N GLN A 48 9.52 40.88 28.44
CA GLN A 48 9.90 40.67 27.04
C GLN A 48 10.20 42.03 26.37
N HIS A 49 11.13 42.04 25.40
CA HIS A 49 11.36 43.22 24.57
C HIS A 49 10.43 43.21 23.34
N PRO A 50 9.49 44.16 23.18
CA PRO A 50 8.47 44.08 22.13
C PRO A 50 9.02 44.11 20.70
N GLU A 51 10.15 44.79 20.50
CA GLU A 51 10.80 44.92 19.18
C GLU A 51 11.61 43.69 18.76
N THR A 52 11.95 42.84 19.73
CA THR A 52 12.71 41.59 19.50
C THR A 52 11.88 40.35 19.75
N TYR A 53 10.69 40.48 20.33
CA TYR A 53 9.78 39.38 20.56
C TYR A 53 9.28 38.81 19.24
N LEU A 54 9.27 37.49 19.15
CA LEU A 54 8.88 36.75 17.95
C LEU A 54 7.70 35.85 18.29
N PHE A 55 6.55 36.13 17.66
CA PHE A 55 5.35 35.31 17.78
C PHE A 55 5.45 34.10 16.87
N GLU A 56 4.99 32.95 17.36
CA GLU A 56 4.92 31.72 16.57
C GLU A 56 3.77 31.82 15.56
N ASP A 57 4.10 31.78 14.26
CA ASP A 57 3.11 31.66 13.20
C ASP A 57 2.61 30.20 13.13
N LYS A 58 1.57 29.95 13.93
CA LYS A 58 0.89 28.66 13.99
C LYS A 58 0.34 28.24 12.61
N HIS A 59 -0.01 29.18 11.73
CA HIS A 59 -0.47 28.84 10.38
C HIS A 59 0.66 28.25 9.55
N ALA A 60 1.83 28.89 9.56
CA ALA A 60 2.97 28.41 8.81
C ALA A 60 3.55 27.09 9.38
N ALA A 61 3.53 26.90 10.70
CA ALA A 61 3.86 25.61 11.32
C ALA A 61 2.92 24.47 10.86
N VAL A 62 1.61 24.76 10.75
CA VAL A 62 0.62 23.82 10.21
C VAL A 62 0.89 23.55 8.73
N ILE A 63 1.19 24.57 7.93
CA ILE A 63 1.53 24.42 6.50
C ILE A 63 2.76 23.51 6.31
N SER A 64 3.80 23.69 7.13
CA SER A 64 4.98 22.84 7.10
C SER A 64 4.63 21.37 7.42
N SER A 65 3.79 21.16 8.42
CA SER A 65 3.32 19.82 8.79
C SER A 65 2.48 19.18 7.67
N ILE A 66 1.58 19.94 7.05
CA ILE A 66 0.79 19.51 5.89
C ILE A 66 1.71 19.12 4.72
N SER A 67 2.76 19.90 4.46
CA SER A 67 3.73 19.59 3.40
C SER A 67 4.47 18.27 3.66
N LYS A 68 4.89 18.03 4.91
CA LYS A 68 5.50 16.76 5.31
C LYS A 68 4.55 15.58 5.11
N VAL A 69 3.31 15.70 5.59
CA VAL A 69 2.27 14.67 5.42
C VAL A 69 1.97 14.43 3.95
N SER A 70 1.91 15.48 3.13
CA SER A 70 1.72 15.34 1.68
C SER A 70 2.84 14.52 1.04
N GLY A 71 4.09 14.73 1.43
CA GLY A 71 5.21 13.94 0.95
C GLY A 71 5.13 12.47 1.38
N GLU A 72 4.75 12.21 2.64
CA GLU A 72 4.52 10.86 3.15
C GLU A 72 3.38 10.15 2.40
N VAL A 73 2.28 10.84 2.12
CA VAL A 73 1.15 10.32 1.31
C VAL A 73 1.60 9.98 -0.11
N THR A 74 2.41 10.83 -0.74
CA THR A 74 2.98 10.54 -2.08
C THR A 74 3.89 9.30 -2.06
N GLN A 75 4.72 9.14 -1.02
CA GLN A 75 5.55 7.96 -0.87
C GLN A 75 4.72 6.69 -0.68
N VAL A 76 3.71 6.72 0.20
CA VAL A 76 2.79 5.59 0.41
C VAL A 76 2.07 5.21 -0.88
N SER A 77 1.60 6.20 -1.66
CA SER A 77 1.00 5.95 -2.97
C SER A 77 1.96 5.23 -3.92
N THR A 78 3.24 5.59 -3.92
CA THR A 78 4.28 4.96 -4.74
C THR A 78 4.52 3.52 -4.29
N ASP A 79 4.60 3.30 -2.97
CA ASP A 79 4.81 1.97 -2.39
C ASP A 79 3.63 1.03 -2.70
N ILE A 80 2.39 1.53 -2.64
CA ILE A 80 1.18 0.79 -3.03
C ILE A 80 1.27 0.35 -4.50
N THR A 81 1.58 1.27 -5.42
CA THR A 81 1.73 0.91 -6.84
C THR A 81 2.82 -0.13 -7.06
N SER A 82 3.94 -0.06 -6.32
CA SER A 82 4.99 -1.07 -6.40
C SER A 82 4.52 -2.45 -5.89
N LEU A 83 3.72 -2.48 -4.83
CA LEU A 83 3.15 -3.72 -4.29
C LEU A 83 2.12 -4.33 -5.24
N GLU A 84 1.24 -3.52 -5.84
CA GLU A 84 0.27 -3.95 -6.84
C GLU A 84 0.96 -4.63 -8.03
N ASN A 85 2.01 -4.01 -8.56
CA ASN A 85 2.78 -4.57 -9.66
C ASN A 85 3.45 -5.91 -9.29
N LYS A 86 4.03 -6.01 -8.08
CA LYS A 86 4.66 -7.24 -7.60
C LYS A 86 3.63 -8.36 -7.45
N VAL A 87 2.48 -8.07 -6.83
CA VAL A 87 1.40 -9.05 -6.65
C VAL A 87 0.86 -9.53 -7.99
N SER A 88 0.68 -8.63 -8.96
CA SER A 88 0.24 -9.02 -10.30
C SER A 88 1.25 -9.96 -10.98
N ALA A 89 2.56 -9.68 -10.85
CA ALA A 89 3.59 -10.54 -11.41
C ALA A 89 3.64 -11.92 -10.75
N ASP A 90 3.52 -11.97 -9.42
CA ASP A 90 3.49 -13.21 -8.65
C ASP A 90 2.27 -14.08 -9.03
N ILE A 91 1.10 -13.47 -9.22
CA ILE A 91 -0.13 -14.14 -9.68
C ILE A 91 0.11 -14.77 -11.06
N THR A 92 0.58 -14.00 -12.04
CA THR A 92 0.85 -14.51 -13.40
C THR A 92 1.87 -15.66 -13.40
N SER A 93 2.91 -15.58 -12.55
CA SER A 93 3.88 -16.66 -12.41
C SER A 93 3.26 -17.95 -11.87
N LEU A 94 2.39 -17.84 -10.85
CA LEU A 94 1.66 -18.98 -10.29
C LEU A 94 0.70 -19.59 -11.32
N GLU A 95 -0.04 -18.78 -12.07
CA GLU A 95 -0.93 -19.24 -13.14
C GLU A 95 -0.17 -20.07 -14.18
N HIS A 96 0.98 -19.58 -14.65
CA HIS A 96 1.82 -20.33 -15.59
C HIS A 96 2.35 -21.64 -15.00
N LYS A 97 2.77 -21.64 -13.73
CA LYS A 97 3.27 -22.85 -13.08
C LYS A 97 2.17 -23.90 -12.95
N VAL A 98 0.99 -23.51 -12.48
CA VAL A 98 -0.17 -24.41 -12.34
C VAL A 98 -0.58 -24.96 -13.71
N PHE A 99 -0.64 -24.11 -14.74
CA PHE A 99 -0.95 -24.55 -16.10
C PHE A 99 0.05 -25.59 -16.62
N SER A 100 1.36 -25.36 -16.39
CA SER A 100 2.41 -26.31 -16.79
C SER A 100 2.28 -27.66 -16.07
N GLU A 101 1.99 -27.65 -14.77
CA GLU A 101 1.79 -28.88 -14.00
C GLU A 101 0.55 -29.65 -14.46
N ILE A 102 -0.57 -28.96 -14.73
CA ILE A 102 -1.79 -29.57 -15.30
C ILE A 102 -1.47 -30.25 -16.64
N LEU A 103 -0.73 -29.58 -17.53
CA LEU A 103 -0.36 -30.17 -18.82
C LEU A 103 0.50 -31.43 -18.69
N LYS A 104 1.44 -31.45 -17.74
CA LYS A 104 2.26 -32.65 -17.47
C LYS A 104 1.39 -33.81 -17.00
N VAL A 105 0.51 -33.57 -16.03
CA VAL A 105 -0.40 -34.60 -15.50
C VAL A 105 -1.32 -35.14 -16.60
N LEU A 106 -1.84 -34.28 -17.48
CA LEU A 106 -2.63 -34.73 -18.63
C LEU A 106 -1.83 -35.66 -19.56
N GLY A 107 -0.57 -35.30 -19.86
CA GLY A 107 0.33 -36.15 -20.65
C GLY A 107 0.62 -37.50 -19.99
N ASP A 108 0.83 -37.51 -18.67
CA ASP A 108 1.04 -38.74 -17.89
C ASP A 108 -0.20 -39.63 -17.91
N ILE A 109 -1.40 -39.05 -17.74
CA ILE A 109 -2.69 -39.78 -17.83
C ILE A 109 -2.85 -40.41 -19.21
N SER A 110 -2.66 -39.65 -20.30
CA SER A 110 -2.78 -40.21 -21.65
C SER A 110 -1.78 -41.34 -21.91
N SER A 111 -0.56 -41.21 -21.39
CA SER A 111 0.46 -42.27 -21.49
C SER A 111 0.04 -43.54 -20.73
N LEU A 112 -0.53 -43.37 -19.54
CA LEU A 112 -1.05 -44.47 -18.73
C LEU A 112 -2.25 -45.16 -19.39
N GLU A 113 -3.20 -44.39 -19.95
CA GLU A 113 -4.35 -44.91 -20.70
C GLU A 113 -3.91 -45.76 -21.90
N SER A 114 -2.93 -45.27 -22.67
CA SER A 114 -2.36 -46.02 -23.79
C SER A 114 -1.71 -47.32 -23.33
N LYS A 115 -0.88 -47.26 -22.28
CA LYS A 115 -0.21 -48.44 -21.71
C LYS A 115 -1.22 -49.48 -21.24
N MET A 116 -2.23 -49.06 -20.47
CA MET A 116 -3.27 -49.95 -19.95
C MET A 116 -4.08 -50.59 -21.08
N THR A 117 -4.46 -49.82 -22.10
CA THR A 117 -5.16 -50.33 -23.29
C THR A 117 -4.34 -51.41 -23.99
N ASN A 118 -3.05 -51.17 -24.19
CA ASN A 118 -2.14 -52.13 -24.83
C ASN A 118 -1.97 -53.41 -24.00
N GLU A 119 -1.79 -53.30 -22.69
CA GLU A 119 -1.64 -54.46 -21.79
C GLU A 119 -2.91 -55.31 -21.70
N ILE A 120 -4.08 -54.66 -21.63
CA ILE A 120 -5.38 -55.36 -21.66
C ILE A 120 -5.57 -56.05 -23.01
N SER A 121 -5.30 -55.36 -24.12
CA SER A 121 -5.41 -55.94 -25.46
C SER A 121 -4.50 -57.17 -25.62
N ALA A 122 -3.25 -57.07 -25.18
CA ALA A 122 -2.31 -58.19 -25.22
C ALA A 122 -2.77 -59.38 -24.36
N SER A 123 -3.29 -59.11 -23.16
CA SER A 123 -3.80 -60.15 -22.25
C SER A 123 -5.03 -60.86 -22.84
N ILE A 124 -5.96 -60.11 -23.43
CA ILE A 124 -7.13 -60.67 -24.12
C ILE A 124 -6.67 -61.53 -25.31
N SER A 125 -5.77 -61.03 -26.16
CA SER A 125 -5.24 -61.80 -27.29
C SER A 125 -4.60 -63.12 -26.86
N LYS A 126 -3.83 -63.11 -25.77
CA LYS A 126 -3.21 -64.32 -25.22
C LYS A 126 -4.27 -65.33 -24.74
N VAL A 127 -5.24 -64.87 -23.95
CA VAL A 127 -6.33 -65.75 -23.45
C VAL A 127 -7.13 -66.34 -24.61
N THR A 128 -7.45 -65.56 -25.63
CA THR A 128 -8.15 -66.04 -26.83
C THR A 128 -7.33 -67.13 -27.54
N SER A 129 -6.02 -66.90 -27.75
CA SER A 129 -5.13 -67.90 -28.36
C SER A 129 -5.08 -69.20 -27.55
N ASP A 130 -4.90 -69.11 -26.23
CA ASP A 130 -4.84 -70.27 -25.34
C ASP A 130 -6.15 -71.09 -25.40
N PHE A 131 -7.31 -70.42 -25.51
CA PHE A 131 -8.60 -71.09 -25.70
C PHE A 131 -8.73 -71.75 -27.07
N ASP A 132 -8.34 -71.07 -28.14
CA ASP A 132 -8.39 -71.61 -29.50
C ASP A 132 -7.52 -72.86 -29.64
N ASP A 133 -6.33 -72.86 -29.05
CA ASP A 133 -5.42 -74.01 -28.99
C ASP A 133 -6.05 -75.19 -28.24
N LYS A 134 -6.71 -74.92 -27.11
CA LYS A 134 -7.38 -75.94 -26.31
C LYS A 134 -8.60 -76.53 -26.99
N ILE A 135 -9.40 -75.71 -27.68
CA ILE A 135 -10.53 -76.15 -28.50
C ILE A 135 -10.03 -77.04 -29.65
N SER A 136 -8.96 -76.63 -30.33
CA SER A 136 -8.35 -77.39 -31.42
C SER A 136 -7.86 -78.76 -30.94
N SER A 137 -7.21 -78.79 -29.77
CA SER A 137 -6.75 -80.04 -29.14
C SER A 137 -7.91 -81.00 -28.83
N LEU A 138 -9.01 -80.51 -28.24
CA LEU A 138 -10.20 -81.32 -27.95
C LEU A 138 -10.84 -81.90 -29.21
N LYS A 139 -10.96 -81.11 -30.28
CA LYS A 139 -11.51 -81.57 -31.57
C LYS A 139 -10.69 -82.68 -32.20
N SER A 140 -9.37 -82.71 -31.99
CA SER A 140 -8.50 -83.76 -32.53
C SER A 140 -8.61 -85.11 -31.82
N THR A 141 -9.22 -85.14 -30.63
CA THR A 141 -9.39 -86.36 -29.80
C THR A 141 -10.76 -87.04 -29.93
N LEU A 142 -11.68 -86.46 -30.71
CA LEU A 142 -13.02 -86.98 -31.02
C LEU A 142 -13.06 -87.57 -32.43
#